data_AF-A0A947PC79-F1
#
_entry.id   AF-A0A947PC79-F1
#
_cell.length_a   1.000
_cell.length_b   1.000
_cell.length_c   1.000
_cell.angle_alpha   90.00
_cell.angle_beta   90.00
_cell.angle_gamma   90.00
#
_symmetry.space_group_name_H-M   'P 1'
#
loop_
_entity.id
_entity.type
_entity.pdbx_description
1 polymer ?
#
loop_
_entity_poly.entity_id
_entity_poly.type
_entity_poly.pdbx_seq_one_letter_code
_entity_poly.pdbx_strand_id
1 'polypeptide(L)'
;MNLGKCPYCDDGSIEVRDKEVRGKKVKLYACTNASWKTDDGEMFELTEDSTCHFRIWQNSLAKYGKWLTYKEVRTLLEDETIEVQLLSKKYGKKIYYNKYITLSDEYGVSVLWD
;
A
#
# COMPACT_ATOMS: atom_id res chain seq x y z
N MET A 1 15.21 -1.31 0.11
CA MET A 1 14.98 -1.95 1.43
C MET A 1 13.91 -2.99 1.26
N ASN A 2 14.13 -4.22 1.73
CA ASN A 2 13.14 -5.29 1.73
C ASN A 2 12.31 -5.22 3.04
N LEU A 3 11.00 -5.39 2.94
CA LEU A 3 10.05 -5.33 4.06
C LEU A 3 9.49 -6.70 4.46
N GLY A 4 9.56 -7.71 3.61
CA GLY A 4 8.94 -9.02 3.86
C GLY A 4 8.70 -9.78 2.56
N LYS A 5 8.17 -11.01 2.67
CA LYS A 5 7.80 -11.81 1.50
C LYS A 5 6.56 -11.24 0.81
N CYS A 6 6.42 -11.48 -0.48
CA CYS A 6 5.18 -11.21 -1.18
C CYS A 6 4.10 -12.21 -0.73
N PRO A 7 2.88 -11.75 -0.39
CA PRO A 7 1.79 -12.65 -0.04
C PRO A 7 1.13 -13.31 -1.26
N TYR A 8 1.46 -12.89 -2.48
CA TYR A 8 0.79 -13.34 -3.72
C TYR A 8 1.72 -14.03 -4.73
N CYS A 9 3.00 -14.23 -4.41
CA CYS A 9 3.91 -15.08 -5.19
C CYS A 9 5.00 -15.67 -4.30
N ASP A 10 5.51 -16.84 -4.69
CA ASP A 10 6.36 -17.67 -3.83
C ASP A 10 7.79 -17.15 -3.67
N ASP A 11 8.33 -16.53 -4.73
CA ASP A 11 9.72 -16.08 -4.84
C ASP A 11 9.88 -14.55 -4.71
N GLY A 12 8.76 -13.82 -4.62
CA GLY A 12 8.75 -12.37 -4.53
C GLY A 12 9.02 -11.84 -3.13
N SER A 13 9.63 -10.67 -3.06
CA SER A 13 9.77 -9.88 -1.83
C SER A 13 9.20 -8.48 -2.01
N ILE A 14 8.76 -7.85 -0.92
CA ILE A 14 8.26 -6.48 -0.94
C ILE A 14 9.43 -5.51 -0.76
N GLU A 15 9.69 -4.71 -1.78
CA GLU A 15 10.69 -3.65 -1.75
C GLU A 15 10.07 -2.26 -1.73
N VAL A 16 10.82 -1.31 -1.17
CA VAL A 16 10.45 0.11 -1.16
C VAL A 16 11.01 0.80 -2.40
N ARG A 17 10.12 1.38 -3.21
CA ARG A 17 10.43 2.27 -4.32
C ARG A 17 9.91 3.67 -4.02
N ASP A 18 10.67 4.70 -4.37
CA ASP A 18 10.17 6.07 -4.34
C ASP A 18 9.50 6.39 -5.68
N LYS A 19 8.30 6.95 -5.62
CA LYS A 19 7.52 7.38 -6.79
C LYS A 19 6.99 8.79 -6.55
N GLU A 20 6.73 9.49 -7.65
CA GLU A 20 6.05 10.78 -7.61
C GLU A 20 4.65 10.61 -8.20
N VAL A 21 3.64 10.99 -7.43
CA VAL A 21 2.24 10.93 -7.84
C VAL A 21 1.64 12.31 -7.63
N ARG A 22 1.21 12.97 -8.71
CA ARG A 22 0.64 14.33 -8.68
C ARG A 22 1.56 15.34 -7.96
N GLY A 23 2.87 15.30 -8.26
CA GLY A 23 3.88 16.17 -7.65
C GLY A 23 4.20 15.89 -6.18
N LYS A 24 3.70 14.80 -5.61
CA LYS A 24 4.01 14.37 -4.23
C LYS A 24 4.88 13.12 -4.28
N LYS A 25 5.98 13.16 -3.54
CA LYS A 25 6.81 11.97 -3.29
C LYS A 25 6.05 11.02 -2.37
N VAL A 26 5.78 9.82 -2.86
CA VAL A 26 5.05 8.76 -2.18
C VAL A 26 5.85 7.47 -2.29
N LYS A 27 5.85 6.67 -1.23
CA LYS A 27 6.50 5.36 -1.26
C LYS A 27 5.56 4.31 -1.84
N LEU A 28 6.11 3.49 -2.72
CA LEU A 28 5.48 2.33 -3.29
C LEU A 28 6.15 1.09 -2.71
N TYR A 29 5.37 0.26 -2.02
CA TYR A 29 5.80 -1.03 -1.53
C TYR A 29 5.37 -2.07 -2.57
N ALA A 30 6.29 -2.54 -3.39
CA ALA A 30 5.98 -3.39 -4.53
C ALA A 30 6.69 -4.73 -4.42
N CYS A 31 6.06 -5.77 -4.96
CA CYS A 31 6.75 -7.02 -5.18
C CYS A 31 7.93 -6.83 -6.15
N THR A 32 9.05 -7.51 -5.89
CA THR A 32 10.23 -7.56 -6.80
C THR A 32 9.87 -8.05 -8.20
N ASN A 33 8.92 -9.00 -8.28
CA ASN A 33 8.42 -9.59 -9.52
C ASN A 33 7.36 -8.72 -10.22
N ALA A 34 7.03 -7.56 -9.65
CA ALA A 34 6.08 -6.63 -10.22
C ALA A 34 6.82 -5.43 -10.83
N SER A 35 6.62 -5.21 -12.12
CA SER A 35 7.21 -4.12 -12.87
C SER A 35 6.12 -3.37 -13.64
N TRP A 36 6.19 -2.04 -13.62
CA TRP A 36 5.23 -1.20 -14.31
C TRP A 36 5.95 -0.22 -15.23
N LYS A 37 5.45 -0.11 -16.44
CA LYS A 37 5.77 0.96 -17.38
C LYS A 37 4.79 2.11 -17.18
N THR A 38 5.29 3.33 -17.33
CA THR A 38 4.50 4.55 -17.32
C THR A 38 5.13 5.50 -18.31
N ASP A 39 4.33 6.02 -19.24
CA ASP A 39 4.81 6.98 -20.25
C ASP A 39 4.69 8.43 -19.76
N ASP A 40 3.73 8.70 -18.87
CA ASP A 40 3.36 10.04 -18.42
C ASP A 40 3.40 10.23 -16.89
N GLY A 41 3.62 9.15 -16.13
CA GLY A 41 3.57 9.16 -14.66
C GLY A 41 2.15 9.15 -14.07
N GLU A 42 1.12 9.04 -14.91
CA GLU A 42 -0.29 8.99 -14.49
C GLU A 42 -0.87 7.58 -14.56
N MET A 43 -0.53 6.84 -15.62
CA MET A 43 -0.97 5.46 -15.84
C MET A 43 0.19 4.48 -15.68
N PHE A 44 0.00 3.45 -14.85
CA PHE A 44 1.00 2.41 -14.57
C PHE A 44 0.49 1.07 -15.08
N GLU A 45 1.02 0.63 -16.21
CA GLU A 45 0.70 -0.65 -16.84
C GLU A 45 1.74 -1.70 -16.48
N LEU A 46 1.31 -2.92 -16.17
CA LEU A 46 2.21 -4.04 -15.90
C LEU A 46 3.02 -4.36 -17.16
N THR A 47 4.31 -4.63 -16.99
CA THR A 47 5.12 -5.14 -18.10
C THR A 47 4.76 -6.58 -18.40
N GLU A 48 4.92 -7.01 -19.66
CA GLU A 48 4.69 -8.41 -20.08
C GLU A 48 5.53 -9.40 -19.27
N ASP A 49 6.72 -9.00 -18.80
CA ASP A 49 7.61 -9.83 -17.98
C ASP A 49 7.20 -9.93 -16.50
N SER A 50 6.17 -9.20 -16.07
CA SER A 50 5.76 -9.19 -14.66
C SER A 50 4.99 -10.46 -14.32
N THR A 51 5.49 -11.23 -13.34
CA THR A 51 4.81 -12.44 -12.84
C THR A 51 3.96 -12.16 -11.59
N CYS A 52 4.01 -10.94 -11.06
CA CYS A 52 3.19 -10.47 -9.95
C CYS A 52 2.76 -9.01 -10.20
N HIS A 53 1.64 -8.60 -9.61
CA HIS A 53 1.14 -7.23 -9.66
C HIS A 53 0.93 -6.60 -8.29
N PHE A 54 1.29 -7.31 -7.22
CA PHE A 54 0.99 -6.84 -5.88
C PHE A 54 1.81 -5.60 -5.51
N ARG A 55 1.08 -4.60 -4.98
CA ARG A 55 1.65 -3.35 -4.49
C ARG A 55 0.80 -2.71 -3.41
N ILE A 56 1.44 -1.99 -2.51
CA ILE A 56 0.81 -1.12 -1.52
C ILE A 56 1.36 0.29 -1.70
N TRP A 57 0.47 1.25 -1.87
CA TRP A 57 0.86 2.66 -1.85
C TRP A 57 0.88 3.18 -0.41
N GLN A 58 1.90 3.95 -0.05
CA GLN A 58 1.97 4.59 1.26
C GLN A 58 0.73 5.42 1.60
N ASN A 59 0.10 6.01 0.59
CA ASN A 59 -1.08 6.85 0.70
C ASN A 59 -2.40 6.09 0.41
N SER A 60 -2.43 4.74 0.36
CA SER A 60 -3.66 3.97 0.11
C SER A 60 -4.82 4.35 1.05
N LEU A 61 -4.52 4.75 2.29
CA LEU A 61 -5.51 5.16 3.30
C LEU A 61 -5.57 6.69 3.50
N ALA A 62 -5.05 7.49 2.55
CA ALA A 62 -5.02 8.94 2.67
C ALA A 62 -6.42 9.57 2.77
N LYS A 63 -7.45 8.93 2.18
CA LYS A 63 -8.86 9.34 2.36
C LYS A 63 -9.31 9.30 3.82
N TYR A 64 -8.68 8.47 4.64
CA TYR A 64 -8.90 8.34 6.08
C TYR A 64 -7.82 9.06 6.90
N GLY A 65 -7.06 9.96 6.27
CA GLY A 65 -5.99 10.72 6.92
C GLY A 65 -4.81 9.85 7.39
N LYS A 66 -4.67 8.63 6.87
CA LYS A 66 -3.64 7.69 7.29
C LYS A 66 -2.63 7.42 6.16
N TRP A 67 -1.35 7.56 6.49
CA TRP A 67 -0.24 7.14 5.64
C TRP A 67 0.44 5.95 6.32
N LEU A 68 0.73 4.91 5.54
CA LEU A 68 1.29 3.66 6.03
C LEU A 68 2.79 3.82 6.30
N THR A 69 3.20 3.46 7.50
CA THR A 69 4.61 3.41 7.89
C THR A 69 5.24 2.09 7.48
N TYR A 70 6.58 2.03 7.45
CA TYR A 70 7.29 0.77 7.18
C TYR A 70 6.93 -0.31 8.19
N LYS A 71 6.79 0.04 9.47
CA LYS A 71 6.44 -0.90 10.53
C LYS A 71 5.08 -1.52 10.27
N GLU A 72 4.08 -0.71 9.96
CA GLU A 72 2.73 -1.18 9.66
C GLU A 72 2.70 -2.09 8.43
N VAL A 73 3.47 -1.76 7.38
CA VAL A 73 3.54 -2.63 6.20
C VAL A 73 4.21 -3.97 6.55
N ARG A 74 5.30 -3.99 7.34
CA ARG A 74 5.90 -5.26 7.77
C ARG A 74 4.92 -6.11 8.58
N THR A 75 4.31 -5.51 9.60
CA THR A 75 3.34 -6.22 10.44
C THR A 75 2.14 -6.69 9.62
N LEU A 76 1.68 -5.92 8.64
CA LEU A 76 0.60 -6.35 7.75
C LEU A 76 0.99 -7.53 6.85
N LEU A 77 2.26 -7.62 6.43
CA LEU A 77 2.77 -8.76 5.67
C LEU A 77 3.00 -10.02 6.54
N GLU A 78 3.18 -9.84 7.85
CA GLU A 78 3.40 -10.93 8.81
C GLU A 78 2.10 -11.46 9.40
N ASP A 79 1.23 -10.56 9.87
CA ASP A 79 0.02 -10.88 10.64
C ASP A 79 -1.27 -10.82 9.81
N GLU A 80 -1.16 -10.50 8.50
CA GLU A 80 -2.23 -10.28 7.51
C GLU A 80 -3.23 -9.15 7.81
N THR A 81 -3.44 -8.84 9.09
CA THR A 81 -4.41 -7.87 9.59
C THR A 81 -3.83 -7.11 10.77
N ILE A 82 -3.95 -5.78 10.76
CA ILE A 82 -3.47 -4.93 11.85
C ILE A 82 -4.48 -3.85 12.21
N GLU A 83 -4.49 -3.41 13.47
CA GLU A 83 -5.29 -2.25 13.90
C GLU A 83 -4.52 -0.95 13.58
N VAL A 84 -5.20 0.01 12.97
CA VAL A 84 -4.67 1.34 12.70
C VAL A 84 -5.63 2.45 13.13
N GLN A 85 -5.08 3.59 13.53
CA GLN A 85 -5.86 4.78 13.80
C GLN A 85 -6.14 5.55 12.50
N LEU A 86 -7.42 5.82 12.26
CA LEU A 86 -7.93 6.59 11.14
C LEU A 86 -8.46 7.94 11.63
N LEU A 87 -8.55 8.90 10.71
CA LEU A 87 -9.05 10.25 10.93
C LEU A 87 -10.27 10.52 10.06
N SER A 88 -11.37 10.93 10.70
CA SER A 88 -12.53 11.51 10.04
C SER A 88 -12.58 13.01 10.29
N LYS A 89 -12.90 13.79 9.24
CA LYS A 89 -13.08 15.25 9.32
C LYS A 89 -14.56 15.59 9.09
N LYS A 90 -15.43 15.19 10.01
CA LYS A 90 -16.86 15.50 9.93
C LYS A 90 -17.11 16.89 10.53
N TYR A 91 -17.73 17.79 9.76
CA TYR A 91 -18.05 19.18 10.19
C TYR A 91 -16.86 19.96 10.77
N GLY A 92 -15.66 19.79 10.19
CA GLY A 92 -14.44 20.49 10.64
C GLY A 92 -13.83 19.96 11.95
N LYS A 93 -14.48 19.00 12.63
CA LYS A 93 -13.92 18.33 13.82
C LYS A 93 -13.10 17.11 13.40
N LYS A 94 -11.92 16.96 13.99
CA LYS A 94 -11.08 15.76 13.84
C LYS A 94 -11.57 14.70 14.81
N ILE A 95 -12.04 13.56 14.27
CA ILE A 95 -12.45 12.39 15.05
C ILE A 95 -11.48 11.26 14.70
N TYR A 96 -10.77 10.77 15.70
CA TYR A 96 -9.90 9.61 15.56
C TYR A 96 -10.65 8.35 15.96
N TYR A 97 -10.46 7.28 15.20
CA TYR A 97 -11.10 6.00 15.46
C TYR A 97 -10.19 4.89 14.95
N ASN A 98 -10.23 3.73 15.61
CA ASN A 98 -9.45 2.60 15.19
C ASN A 98 -10.27 1.69 14.27
N LYS A 99 -9.60 1.12 13.27
CA LYS A 99 -10.15 0.07 12.41
C LYS A 99 -9.06 -0.94 12.10
N TYR A 100 -9.47 -2.18 11.87
CA TYR A 100 -8.59 -3.18 11.29
C TYR A 100 -8.44 -2.95 9.80
N ILE A 101 -7.23 -3.17 9.31
CA ILE A 101 -6.90 -3.21 7.89
C ILE A 101 -6.30 -4.56 7.55
N THR A 102 -6.57 -5.04 6.35
CA THR A 102 -6.06 -6.32 5.83
C THR A 102 -5.46 -6.12 4.45
N LEU A 103 -4.66 -7.09 4.00
CA LEU A 103 -4.12 -7.11 2.64
C LEU A 103 -5.25 -7.20 1.60
N SER A 104 -5.05 -6.56 0.47
CA SER A 104 -5.95 -6.65 -0.69
C SER A 104 -5.11 -6.78 -1.94
N ASP A 105 -5.34 -7.81 -2.73
CA ASP A 105 -4.59 -8.02 -3.97
C ASP A 105 -4.74 -6.83 -4.94
N GLU A 106 -5.98 -6.33 -5.07
CA GLU A 106 -6.32 -5.23 -5.97
C GLU A 106 -5.86 -3.85 -5.44
N TYR A 107 -6.14 -3.55 -4.16
CA TYR A 107 -5.94 -2.21 -3.59
C TYR A 107 -4.67 -2.08 -2.73
N GLY A 108 -3.93 -3.18 -2.56
CA GLY A 108 -2.83 -3.31 -1.59
C GLY A 108 -3.34 -3.52 -0.16
N VAL A 109 -4.25 -2.66 0.30
CA VAL A 109 -4.82 -2.68 1.65
C VAL A 109 -6.30 -2.33 1.60
N SER A 110 -7.11 -3.06 2.37
CA SER A 110 -8.52 -2.76 2.61
C SER A 110 -8.78 -2.47 4.08
N VAL A 111 -9.80 -1.64 4.37
CA VAL A 111 -10.28 -1.40 5.73
C VAL A 111 -11.45 -2.34 5.99
N LEU A 112 -11.43 -3.01 7.14
CA LEU A 112 -12.53 -3.87 7.57
C LEU A 112 -13.64 -3.00 8.18
N TRP A 113 -14.79 -3.01 7.51
CA TRP A 113 -16.02 -2.36 7.95
C TRP A 113 -16.99 -3.43 8.41
N ASP A 114 -16.85 -3.84 9.67
CA ASP A 114 -17.94 -4.48 10.41
C ASP A 114 -19.13 -3.51 10.57
#